data_AF-A0A9R1V5P0-F1
#
_entry.id   AF-A0A9R1V5P0-F1
#
_cell.length_a   1.000
_cell.length_b   1.000
_cell.length_c   1.000
_cell.angle_alpha   90.00
_cell.angle_beta   90.00
_cell.angle_gamma   90.00
#
_symmetry.space_group_name_H-M   'P 1'
#
loop_
_entity.id
_entity.type
_entity.pdbx_description
1 polymer ?
#
loop_
_entity_poly.entity_id
_entity_poly.type
_entity_poly.pdbx_seq_one_letter_code
_entity_poly.pdbx_strand_id
1 'polypeptide(L)'
;MQIPADMVINVMITAMGAHINKPVSMTIYHVGSSMSNPLKISTFKNCVIEYFAKHPLKIQQGNPIRTSKTITLLSSMSIFNRYMVIRYVIPLKVFKYVNIVLGRAFNAWYLDAERKINIIFRLASLYKPYVLINTM
;
A
#
# COMPACT_ATOMS: atom_id res chain seq x y z
N MET A 1 -6.09 -7.64 1.15
CA MET A 1 -6.39 -9.04 1.55
C MET A 1 -6.31 -9.88 0.28
N GLN A 2 -5.21 -10.59 0.06
CA GLN A 2 -5.12 -11.57 -1.03
C GLN A 2 -5.65 -12.89 -0.48
N ILE A 3 -6.65 -13.46 -1.13
CA ILE A 3 -7.05 -14.84 -0.89
C ILE A 3 -5.98 -15.71 -1.56
N PRO A 4 -5.37 -16.66 -0.84
CA PRO A 4 -4.37 -17.56 -1.41
C PRO A 4 -4.93 -18.28 -2.64
N ALA A 5 -4.12 -18.41 -3.71
CA ALA A 5 -4.59 -19.00 -4.97
C ALA A 5 -5.06 -20.45 -4.79
N ASP A 6 -4.39 -21.20 -3.93
CA ASP A 6 -4.76 -22.54 -3.50
C ASP A 6 -6.14 -22.58 -2.86
N MET A 7 -6.50 -21.60 -2.03
CA MET A 7 -7.84 -21.51 -1.43
C MET A 7 -8.92 -21.27 -2.50
N VAL A 8 -8.65 -20.41 -3.49
CA VAL A 8 -9.59 -20.15 -4.59
C VAL A 8 -9.80 -21.40 -5.44
N ILE A 9 -8.72 -22.08 -5.82
CA ILE A 9 -8.76 -23.30 -6.63
C ILE A 9 -9.51 -24.42 -5.88
N ASN A 10 -9.19 -24.63 -4.60
CA ASN A 10 -9.87 -25.65 -3.79
C ASN A 10 -11.37 -25.39 -3.69
N VAL A 11 -11.79 -24.12 -3.54
CA VAL A 11 -13.22 -23.80 -3.54
C VAL A 11 -13.85 -24.01 -4.91
N MET A 12 -13.20 -23.61 -5.99
CA MET A 12 -13.74 -23.87 -7.34
C MET A 12 -13.98 -25.37 -7.57
N ILE A 13 -13.01 -26.22 -7.25
CA ILE A 13 -13.14 -27.68 -7.36
C ILE A 13 -14.27 -28.21 -6.49
N THR A 14 -14.35 -27.75 -5.25
CA THR A 14 -15.41 -28.16 -4.30
C THR A 14 -16.79 -27.72 -4.78
N ALA A 15 -16.93 -26.49 -5.28
CA ALA A 15 -18.18 -25.96 -5.81
C ALA A 15 -18.63 -26.70 -7.07
N MET A 16 -17.69 -27.03 -7.97
CA MET A 16 -17.94 -27.87 -9.14
C MET A 16 -18.42 -29.26 -8.71
N GLY A 17 -17.71 -29.93 -7.80
CA GLY A 17 -18.09 -31.23 -7.26
C GLY A 17 -19.47 -31.23 -6.60
N ALA A 18 -19.77 -30.19 -5.82
CA ALA A 18 -21.04 -30.05 -5.10
C ALA A 18 -22.26 -29.86 -6.04
N HIS A 19 -22.03 -29.47 -7.29
CA HIS A 19 -23.07 -29.24 -8.31
C HIS A 19 -23.13 -30.31 -9.39
N ILE A 20 -22.28 -31.35 -9.33
CA ILE A 20 -22.39 -32.49 -10.24
C ILE A 20 -23.80 -33.10 -10.13
N ASN A 21 -24.47 -33.26 -11.28
CA ASN A 21 -25.82 -33.82 -11.41
C ASN A 21 -26.94 -33.08 -10.66
N LYS A 22 -26.71 -31.82 -10.27
CA LYS A 22 -27.76 -30.95 -9.71
C LYS A 22 -28.37 -30.06 -10.82
N PRO A 23 -29.66 -29.70 -10.71
CA PRO A 23 -30.27 -28.75 -11.62
C PRO A 23 -29.54 -27.41 -11.56
N VAL A 24 -29.48 -26.70 -12.69
CA VAL A 24 -28.81 -25.40 -12.79
C VAL A 24 -29.45 -24.43 -11.80
N SER A 25 -28.69 -24.04 -10.78
CA SER A 25 -29.10 -23.05 -9.78
C SER A 25 -27.97 -22.05 -9.55
N MET A 26 -28.33 -20.78 -9.40
CA MET A 26 -27.34 -19.74 -9.11
C MET A 26 -27.00 -19.76 -7.61
N THR A 27 -25.91 -20.45 -7.27
CA THR A 27 -25.41 -20.55 -5.90
C THR A 27 -24.19 -19.65 -5.71
N ILE A 28 -24.26 -18.69 -4.78
CA ILE A 28 -23.17 -17.77 -4.48
C ILE A 28 -22.36 -18.31 -3.29
N TYR A 29 -21.07 -18.60 -3.50
CA TYR A 29 -20.16 -19.06 -2.45
C TYR A 29 -19.32 -17.91 -1.89
N HIS A 30 -19.48 -17.63 -0.60
CA HIS A 30 -18.62 -16.71 0.12
C HIS A 30 -17.41 -17.46 0.67
N VAL A 31 -16.21 -17.07 0.24
CA VAL A 31 -14.95 -17.68 0.66
C VAL A 31 -14.15 -16.66 1.45
N GLY A 32 -13.66 -17.08 2.61
CA GLY A 32 -12.79 -16.27 3.44
C GLY A 32 -11.81 -17.13 4.24
N SER A 33 -10.76 -16.52 4.74
CA SER A 33 -9.92 -17.13 5.77
C SER A 33 -10.73 -17.35 7.05
N SER A 34 -10.39 -18.39 7.80
CA SER A 34 -11.05 -18.74 9.07
C SER A 34 -11.16 -17.53 10.03
N MET A 35 -12.27 -17.47 10.77
CA MET A 35 -12.48 -16.50 11.85
C MET A 35 -11.61 -16.79 13.09
N SER A 36 -11.01 -17.96 13.20
CA SER A 36 -10.17 -18.34 14.34
C SER A 36 -8.83 -17.62 14.40
N ASN A 37 -8.32 -17.09 13.27
CA ASN A 37 -7.07 -16.33 13.23
C ASN A 37 -7.17 -15.07 12.34
N PRO A 38 -7.91 -14.04 12.77
CA PRO A 38 -8.07 -12.83 11.99
C PRO A 38 -6.75 -12.05 11.95
N LEU A 39 -6.26 -11.72 10.75
CA LEU A 39 -5.08 -10.88 10.57
C LEU A 39 -5.39 -9.44 10.99
N LYS A 40 -4.99 -9.08 12.21
CA LYS A 40 -5.07 -7.70 12.72
C LYS A 40 -4.07 -6.82 11.97
N ILE A 41 -4.44 -5.56 11.69
CA ILE A 41 -3.56 -4.56 11.07
C ILE A 41 -2.27 -4.37 11.88
N SER A 42 -2.33 -4.44 13.21
CA SER A 42 -1.15 -4.37 14.09
C SER A 42 -0.20 -5.56 13.89
N THR A 43 -0.74 -6.78 13.81
CA THR A 43 0.05 -7.99 13.53
C THR A 43 0.68 -7.90 12.16
N PHE A 44 -0.08 -7.51 11.14
CA PHE A 44 0.44 -7.31 9.79
C PHE A 44 1.58 -6.29 9.77
N LYS A 45 1.41 -5.15 10.45
CA LYS A 45 2.46 -4.12 10.59
C LYS A 45 3.73 -4.68 11.21
N ASN A 46 3.62 -5.46 12.28
CA ASN A 46 4.78 -6.06 12.95
C ASN A 46 5.48 -7.07 12.03
N CYS A 47 4.73 -7.93 11.34
CA CYS A 47 5.28 -8.87 10.36
C CYS A 47 6.05 -8.14 9.25
N VAL A 48 5.50 -7.04 8.70
CA VAL A 48 6.16 -6.24 7.67
C VAL A 48 7.47 -5.64 8.20
N ILE A 49 7.46 -5.05 9.39
CA ILE A 49 8.66 -4.46 10.01
C ILE A 49 9.72 -5.53 10.25
N GLU A 50 9.35 -6.66 10.83
CA GLU A 50 10.26 -7.76 11.13
C GLU A 50 10.84 -8.40 9.86
N TYR A 51 10.00 -8.62 8.84
CA TYR A 51 10.43 -9.17 7.56
C TYR A 51 11.48 -8.28 6.89
N PHE A 52 11.21 -6.98 6.76
CA PHE A 52 12.17 -6.07 6.13
C PHE A 52 13.39 -5.75 7.00
N ALA A 53 13.30 -5.93 8.32
CA ALA A 53 14.47 -5.87 9.19
C ALA A 53 15.43 -7.04 8.93
N LYS A 54 14.91 -8.25 8.68
CA LYS A 54 15.71 -9.44 8.33
C LYS A 54 16.15 -9.44 6.86
N HIS A 55 15.33 -8.89 5.98
CA HIS A 55 15.54 -8.87 4.53
C HIS A 55 15.44 -7.43 4.00
N PRO A 56 16.45 -6.58 4.25
CA PRO A 56 16.42 -5.20 3.81
C PRO A 56 16.40 -5.15 2.28
N LEU A 57 15.50 -4.32 1.74
CA LEU A 57 15.49 -4.01 0.31
C LEU A 57 16.81 -3.36 -0.07
N LYS A 58 17.44 -3.82 -1.14
CA LYS A 58 18.69 -3.24 -1.64
C LYS A 58 18.36 -2.21 -2.72
N ILE A 59 18.99 -1.04 -2.64
CA ILE A 59 18.98 -0.08 -3.74
C ILE A 59 19.83 -0.67 -4.88
N GLN A 60 19.63 -0.20 -6.12
CA GLN A 60 20.46 -0.59 -7.28
C GLN A 60 21.98 -0.50 -7.04
N GLN A 61 22.41 0.32 -6.08
CA GLN A 61 23.80 0.49 -5.66
C GLN A 61 24.25 -0.50 -4.56
N GLY A 62 23.45 -1.53 -4.24
CA GLY A 62 23.76 -2.57 -3.24
C GLY A 62 23.52 -2.17 -1.78
N ASN A 63 23.40 -0.87 -1.49
CA ASN A 63 23.15 -0.37 -0.13
C ASN A 63 21.75 -0.75 0.37
N PRO A 64 21.61 -1.26 1.61
CA PRO A 64 20.32 -1.57 2.20
C PRO A 64 19.51 -0.28 2.46
N ILE A 65 18.24 -0.29 2.07
CA ILE A 65 17.28 0.76 2.41
C ILE A 65 17.09 0.72 3.93
N ARG A 66 17.33 1.85 4.60
CA ARG A 66 17.04 1.99 6.03
C ARG A 66 15.55 1.77 6.27
N THR A 67 15.21 0.63 6.87
CA THR A 67 13.85 0.31 7.28
C THR A 67 13.49 1.14 8.51
N SER A 68 12.48 2.00 8.38
CA SER A 68 11.91 2.69 9.53
C SER A 68 11.35 1.64 10.51
N LYS A 69 11.68 1.78 11.79
CA LYS A 69 11.10 0.96 12.86
C LYS A 69 9.60 1.22 13.06
N THR A 70 9.08 2.28 12.45
CA THR A 70 7.69 2.70 12.59
C THR A 70 7.03 2.88 11.23
N ILE A 71 5.92 2.17 11.02
CA ILE A 71 4.98 2.39 9.91
C ILE A 71 3.86 3.30 10.41
N THR A 72 3.71 4.46 9.79
CA THR A 72 2.57 5.36 10.04
C THR A 72 1.40 4.92 9.17
N LEU A 73 0.30 4.51 9.81
CA LEU A 73 -0.96 4.23 9.13
C LEU A 73 -1.78 5.51 9.15
N LEU A 74 -2.25 5.92 7.98
CA LEU A 74 -3.07 7.12 7.81
C LEU A 74 -4.51 6.65 7.65
N SER A 75 -5.38 7.08 8.58
CA SER A 75 -6.74 6.56 8.69
C SER A 75 -7.71 7.16 7.67
N SER A 76 -7.36 8.24 6.99
CA SER A 76 -8.19 8.84 5.95
C SER A 76 -7.38 9.55 4.87
N MET A 77 -7.99 9.74 3.71
CA MET A 77 -7.39 10.52 2.62
C MET A 77 -7.14 11.98 3.03
N SER A 78 -7.99 12.55 3.89
CA SER A 78 -7.82 13.91 4.41
C SER A 78 -6.58 14.02 5.30
N ILE A 79 -6.36 13.04 6.19
CA ILE A 79 -5.18 12.98 7.05
C ILE A 79 -3.93 12.75 6.21
N PHE A 80 -4.00 11.87 5.21
CA PHE A 80 -2.91 11.65 4.25
C PHE A 80 -2.54 12.95 3.51
N ASN A 81 -3.52 13.64 2.93
CA ASN A 81 -3.29 14.89 2.21
C ASN A 81 -2.67 15.95 3.12
N ARG A 82 -3.19 16.14 4.33
CA ARG A 82 -2.66 17.10 5.30
C ARG A 82 -1.21 16.77 5.67
N TYR A 83 -0.91 15.50 5.95
CA TYR A 83 0.44 15.05 6.27
C TYR A 83 1.40 15.30 5.10
N MET A 84 1.00 14.93 3.87
CA MET A 84 1.80 15.11 2.67
C MET A 84 2.09 16.59 2.40
N VAL A 85 1.09 17.45 2.56
CA VAL A 85 1.22 18.88 2.33
C VAL A 85 2.21 19.51 3.32
N ILE A 86 2.02 19.25 4.62
CA ILE A 86 2.86 19.84 5.67
C ILE A 86 4.31 19.34 5.56
N ARG A 87 4.51 18.04 5.38
CA ARG A 87 5.84 17.44 5.49
C ARG A 87 6.65 17.47 4.19
N TYR A 88 6.00 17.46 3.03
CA TYR A 88 6.70 17.33 1.75
C TYR A 88 6.39 18.45 0.76
N VAL A 89 5.12 18.81 0.55
CA VAL A 89 4.75 19.80 -0.48
C VAL A 89 5.19 21.20 -0.11
N ILE A 90 4.93 21.66 1.12
CA ILE A 90 5.32 23.01 1.57
C ILE A 90 6.86 23.16 1.54
N PRO A 91 7.66 22.26 2.16
CA PRO A 91 9.11 22.34 2.09
C PRO A 91 9.65 22.31 0.65
N LEU A 92 9.08 21.47 -0.23
CA LEU A 92 9.49 21.41 -1.62
C LEU A 92 9.20 22.72 -2.37
N LYS A 93 8.05 23.35 -2.11
CA LYS A 93 7.71 24.68 -2.67
C LYS A 93 8.67 25.75 -2.18
N VAL A 94 9.02 25.77 -0.89
CA VAL A 94 10.02 26.70 -0.35
C VAL A 94 11.37 26.47 -1.03
N PHE A 95 11.79 25.21 -1.15
CA PHE A 95 13.03 24.82 -1.81
C PHE A 95 13.06 25.24 -3.30
N LYS A 96 11.91 25.23 -3.99
CA LYS A 96 11.80 25.73 -5.37
C LYS A 96 12.31 27.17 -5.50
N TYR A 97 11.89 28.04 -4.59
CA TYR A 97 12.31 29.44 -4.62
C TYR A 97 13.79 29.59 -4.31
N VAL A 98 14.29 28.85 -3.31
CA VAL A 98 15.73 28.82 -2.99
C VAL A 98 16.55 28.34 -4.20
N ASN A 99 16.08 27.31 -4.89
CA ASN A 99 16.74 26.81 -6.10
C ASN A 99 16.75 27.84 -7.23
N ILE A 100 15.68 28.64 -7.40
CA ILE A 100 15.65 29.74 -8.38
C ILE A 100 16.70 30.80 -8.03
N VAL A 101 16.79 31.18 -6.76
CA VAL A 101 17.79 32.16 -6.26
C VAL A 101 19.22 31.63 -6.45
N LEU A 102 19.44 30.33 -6.27
CA LEU A 102 20.72 29.64 -6.48
C LEU A 102 21.01 29.29 -7.95
N GLY A 103 20.43 30.01 -8.91
CA GLY A 103 20.71 29.81 -10.34
C GLY A 103 20.31 28.42 -10.86
N ARG A 104 19.31 27.78 -10.23
CA ARG A 104 18.77 26.46 -10.59
C ARG A 104 19.74 25.28 -10.41
N ALA A 105 20.76 25.42 -9.56
CA ALA A 105 21.77 24.39 -9.30
C ALA A 105 21.21 23.01 -8.91
N PHE A 106 20.04 22.96 -8.27
CA PHE A 106 19.39 21.73 -7.78
C PHE A 106 18.15 21.33 -8.59
N ASN A 107 17.99 21.84 -9.82
CA ASN A 107 16.76 21.63 -10.59
C ASN A 107 16.46 20.16 -10.88
N ALA A 108 17.48 19.35 -11.18
CA ALA A 108 17.30 17.92 -11.43
C ALA A 108 16.76 17.19 -10.18
N TRP A 109 17.31 17.52 -9.00
CA TRP A 109 16.84 16.96 -7.74
C TRP A 109 15.42 17.41 -7.40
N TYR A 110 15.11 18.70 -7.60
CA TYR A 110 13.77 19.25 -7.39
C TYR A 110 12.72 18.52 -8.25
N LEU A 111 13.00 18.34 -9.55
CA LEU A 111 12.08 17.66 -10.48
C LEU A 111 11.88 16.19 -10.11
N ASP A 112 12.94 15.50 -9.69
CA ASP A 112 12.83 14.11 -9.22
C ASP A 112 12.00 14.00 -7.93
N ALA A 113 12.20 14.92 -6.99
CA ALA A 113 11.41 14.99 -5.77
C ALA A 113 9.92 15.28 -6.05
N GLU A 114 9.63 16.25 -6.92
CA GLU A 114 8.26 16.57 -7.37
C GLU A 114 7.59 15.36 -8.04
N ARG A 115 8.32 14.67 -8.93
CA ARG A 115 7.86 13.44 -9.59
C ARG A 115 7.51 12.35 -8.57
N LYS A 116 8.38 12.11 -7.57
CA LYS A 116 8.15 11.11 -6.53
C LYS A 116 6.91 11.43 -5.69
N ILE A 117 6.72 12.69 -5.31
CA ILE A 117 5.51 13.14 -4.60
C ILE A 117 4.25 12.88 -5.44
N ASN A 118 4.27 13.20 -6.73
CA ASN A 118 3.14 12.96 -7.63
C ASN A 118 2.82 11.46 -7.79
N ILE A 119 3.83 10.60 -7.85
CA ILE A 119 3.64 9.14 -7.86
C ILE A 119 2.96 8.68 -6.57
N ILE A 120 3.37 9.19 -5.41
CA ILE A 120 2.75 8.86 -4.11
C ILE A 120 1.27 9.29 -4.09
N PHE A 121 0.94 10.49 -4.58
CA PHE A 121 -0.46 10.93 -4.69
C PHE A 121 -1.28 10.04 -5.62
N ARG A 122 -0.74 9.65 -6.78
CA ARG A 122 -1.42 8.73 -7.72
C ARG A 122 -1.67 7.36 -7.09
N LEU A 123 -0.67 6.81 -6.41
CA LEU A 123 -0.81 5.55 -5.67
C LEU A 123 -1.89 5.69 -4.60
N ALA A 124 -1.87 6.75 -3.79
CA ALA A 124 -2.88 6.97 -2.77
C ALA A 124 -4.29 7.08 -3.37
N SER A 125 -4.46 7.75 -4.51
CA SER A 125 -5.75 7.80 -5.20
C SER A 125 -6.21 6.45 -5.74
N LEU A 126 -5.28 5.66 -6.29
CA LEU A 126 -5.57 4.33 -6.84
C LEU A 126 -5.97 3.34 -5.73
N TYR A 127 -5.29 3.42 -4.59
CA TYR A 127 -5.55 2.53 -3.44
C TYR A 127 -6.64 3.03 -2.50
N LYS A 128 -7.15 4.26 -2.71
CA LYS A 128 -8.25 4.85 -1.92
C LYS A 128 -9.41 3.87 -1.65
N PRO A 129 -10.02 3.19 -2.65
CA PRO A 129 -11.14 2.29 -2.40
C PRO A 129 -10.78 1.03 -1.60
N TYR A 130 -9.51 0.64 -1.56
CA TYR A 130 -9.05 -0.57 -0.88
C TYR A 130 -8.60 -0.32 0.56
N VAL A 131 -8.18 0.91 0.87
CA VAL A 131 -7.72 1.30 2.21
C VAL A 131 -8.88 1.85 3.05
N LEU A 132 -9.91 2.41 2.42
CA LEU A 132 -11.05 3.04 3.08
C LEU A 132 -12.28 2.12 3.16
N ILE A 133 -12.11 0.80 3.13
CA ILE A 133 -13.19 -0.15 3.43
C ILE A 133 -13.41 -0.10 4.96
N ASN A 134 -13.93 1.01 5.47
CA ASN A 134 -14.81 1.17 6.66
C ASN A 134 -14.90 2.66 7.09
N THR A 135 -15.39 3.55 6.22
CA THR A 135 -15.96 4.83 6.65
C THR A 135 -17.28 5.08 5.90
N MET A 136 -18.28 4.25 6.20
CA MET A 136 -19.70 4.58 6.12
C MET A 136 -20.36 4.12 7.41
#